data_AF-A0A2H0N2C6-F1
#
_entry.id   AF-A0A2H0N2C6-F1
#
_cell.length_a   1.000
_cell.length_b   1.000
_cell.length_c   1.000
_cell.angle_alpha   90.00
_cell.angle_beta   90.00
_cell.angle_gamma   90.00
#
_symmetry.space_group_name_H-M   'P 1'
#
loop_
_entity.id
_entity.type
_entity.pdbx_description
1 polymer ?
#
loop_
_entity_poly.entity_id
_entity_poly.type
_entity_poly.pdbx_seq_one_letter_code
_entity_poly.pdbx_strand_id
1 'polypeptide(L)'
;MQDLQEIFTRVQENKKKLKDLRDTYKEAVQADQSYVDIDEALKATREKKKTIELAIKEQFAHEFVKMDDLKIDIASDQEMINDIAMTMMMKGETVSVNDKYENEYEPIFKVSFKKVS
;
A
#
# COMPACT_ATOMS: atom_id res chain seq x y z
N MET A 1 -28.45 46.50 -4.92
CA MET A 1 -28.12 45.23 -4.24
C MET A 1 -28.72 44.13 -5.09
N GLN A 2 -27.93 43.17 -5.57
CA GLN A 2 -28.48 42.04 -6.34
C GLN A 2 -29.32 41.17 -5.39
N ASP A 3 -30.53 40.81 -5.82
CA ASP A 3 -31.43 39.96 -5.05
C ASP A 3 -30.81 38.54 -4.93
N LEU A 4 -30.96 37.91 -3.77
CA LEU A 4 -30.43 36.58 -3.48
C LEU A 4 -30.92 35.55 -4.51
N GLN A 5 -32.15 35.72 -5.00
CA GLN A 5 -32.76 34.87 -6.01
C GLN A 5 -32.05 34.98 -7.38
N GLU A 6 -31.62 36.18 -7.78
CA GLU A 6 -30.86 36.40 -9.03
C GLU A 6 -29.48 35.73 -8.96
N ILE A 7 -28.81 35.83 -7.81
CA ILE A 7 -27.52 35.17 -7.58
C ILE A 7 -27.68 33.65 -7.61
N PHE A 8 -28.71 33.10 -6.96
CA PHE A 8 -28.99 31.66 -6.98
C PHE A 8 -29.26 31.16 -8.40
N THR A 9 -30.07 31.89 -9.17
CA THR A 9 -30.40 31.55 -10.56
C THR A 9 -29.14 31.56 -11.44
N ARG A 10 -28.31 32.60 -11.30
CA ARG A 10 -27.02 32.71 -12.01
C ARG A 10 -26.08 31.55 -11.67
N VAL A 11 -26.04 31.10 -10.42
CA VAL A 11 -25.22 29.95 -10.01
C VAL A 11 -25.71 28.66 -10.66
N GLN A 12 -27.02 28.43 -10.72
CA GLN A 12 -27.58 27.23 -11.37
C GLN A 12 -27.31 27.23 -12.87
N GLU A 13 -27.48 28.36 -13.55
CA GLU A 13 -27.18 28.49 -14.97
C GLU A 13 -25.69 28.27 -15.27
N ASN A 14 -24.80 28.83 -14.46
CA ASN A 14 -23.37 28.63 -14.62
C ASN A 14 -22.96 27.17 -14.36
N LYS A 15 -23.58 26.48 -13.39
CA LYS A 15 -23.37 25.05 -13.18
C LYS A 15 -23.80 24.22 -14.38
N LYS A 16 -24.94 24.56 -14.98
CA LYS A 16 -25.42 23.89 -16.20
C LYS A 16 -24.44 24.11 -17.36
N LYS A 17 -24.07 25.36 -17.64
CA LYS A 17 -23.07 25.70 -18.68
C LYS A 17 -21.74 24.98 -18.47
N LEU A 18 -21.27 24.90 -17.22
CA LEU A 18 -20.04 24.17 -16.89
C LEU A 18 -20.17 22.67 -17.14
N LYS A 19 -21.33 22.09 -16.86
CA LYS A 19 -21.60 20.68 -17.15
C LYS A 19 -21.61 20.44 -18.66
N ASP A 20 -22.34 21.27 -19.42
CA ASP A 20 -22.44 21.15 -20.88
C ASP A 20 -21.06 21.28 -21.55
N LEU A 21 -20.20 22.19 -21.07
CA LEU A 21 -18.82 22.33 -21.53
C LEU A 21 -17.95 21.10 -21.23
N ARG A 22 -18.15 20.45 -20.08
CA ARG A 22 -17.42 19.22 -19.74
C ARG A 22 -17.89 18.05 -20.60
N ASP A 23 -19.20 17.94 -20.81
CA ASP A 23 -19.79 16.86 -21.59
C ASP A 23 -19.34 16.96 -23.05
N THR A 24 -19.39 18.16 -23.66
CA THR A 24 -18.88 18.41 -25.02
C THR A 24 -17.38 18.15 -25.16
N TYR A 25 -16.56 18.56 -24.19
CA TYR A 25 -15.13 18.21 -24.19
C TYR A 25 -14.92 16.69 -24.14
N LYS A 26 -15.65 15.99 -23.28
CA LYS A 26 -15.57 14.53 -23.17
C LYS A 26 -15.99 13.84 -24.46
N GLU A 27 -17.06 14.29 -25.09
CA GLU A 27 -17.51 13.79 -26.40
C GLU A 27 -16.46 14.01 -27.48
N ALA A 28 -15.84 15.20 -27.53
CA ALA A 28 -14.78 15.49 -28.49
C ALA A 28 -13.55 14.57 -28.33
N VAL A 29 -13.14 14.31 -27.08
CA VAL A 29 -12.06 13.36 -26.78
C VAL A 29 -12.44 11.94 -27.20
N GLN A 30 -13.69 11.53 -27.00
CA GLN A 30 -14.18 10.19 -27.37
C GLN A 30 -14.45 10.02 -28.86
N ALA A 31 -14.67 11.11 -29.59
CA ALA A 31 -14.84 11.11 -31.04
C ALA A 31 -13.50 11.04 -31.79
N ASP A 32 -12.38 11.32 -31.13
CA ASP A 32 -11.05 11.16 -31.72
C ASP A 32 -10.66 9.68 -31.80
N GLN A 33 -10.52 9.16 -33.01
CA GLN A 33 -10.20 7.76 -33.24
C GLN A 33 -8.83 7.37 -32.65
N SER A 34 -7.84 8.28 -32.68
CA SER A 34 -6.51 7.98 -32.15
C SER A 34 -6.54 7.82 -30.63
N TYR A 35 -7.35 8.61 -29.93
CA TYR A 35 -7.58 8.45 -28.50
C TYR A 35 -8.24 7.10 -28.17
N VAL A 36 -9.26 6.70 -28.93
CA VAL A 36 -9.95 5.41 -28.77
C VAL A 36 -8.97 4.24 -28.99
N ASP A 37 -8.19 4.28 -30.07
CA ASP A 37 -7.23 3.23 -30.40
C ASP A 37 -6.14 3.09 -29.32
N ILE A 38 -5.66 4.21 -28.76
CA ILE A 38 -4.70 4.21 -27.65
C ILE A 38 -5.33 3.67 -26.36
N ASP A 39 -6.57 4.03 -26.03
CA ASP A 39 -7.26 3.51 -24.84
C ASP A 39 -7.47 1.98 -24.93
N GLU A 40 -7.82 1.47 -26.10
CA GLU A 40 -7.92 0.03 -26.36
C GLU A 40 -6.56 -0.66 -26.25
N ALA A 41 -5.51 -0.08 -26.86
CA ALA A 41 -4.15 -0.60 -26.74
C ALA A 41 -3.65 -0.62 -25.29
N LEU A 42 -4.02 0.40 -24.49
CA LEU A 42 -3.71 0.46 -23.06
C LEU A 42 -4.42 -0.65 -22.28
N LYS A 43 -5.71 -0.91 -22.56
CA LYS A 43 -6.45 -2.03 -21.94
C LYS A 43 -5.79 -3.36 -22.26
N ALA A 44 -5.51 -3.62 -23.54
CA ALA A 44 -4.84 -4.84 -23.97
C ALA A 44 -3.45 -5.01 -23.34
N THR A 45 -2.68 -3.92 -23.23
CA THR A 45 -1.34 -3.95 -22.61
C THR A 45 -1.41 -4.21 -21.11
N ARG A 46 -2.41 -3.65 -20.41
CA ARG A 46 -2.64 -3.92 -18.98
C ARG A 46 -3.03 -5.37 -18.73
N GLU A 47 -3.87 -5.95 -19.58
CA GLU A 47 -4.22 -7.37 -19.49
C GLU A 47 -3.00 -8.25 -19.71
N LYS A 48 -2.21 -8.00 -20.77
CA LYS A 48 -0.95 -8.71 -21.02
C LYS A 48 0.01 -8.62 -19.84
N LYS A 49 0.18 -7.41 -19.27
CA LYS A 49 0.99 -7.20 -18.07
C LYS A 49 0.50 -8.06 -16.91
N LYS A 50 -0.81 -8.07 -16.64
CA LYS A 50 -1.41 -8.86 -15.56
C LYS A 50 -1.18 -10.36 -15.78
N THR A 51 -1.33 -10.87 -17.00
CA THR A 51 -1.03 -12.27 -17.32
C THR A 51 0.43 -12.62 -17.05
N ILE A 52 1.36 -11.75 -17.44
CA ILE A 52 2.80 -11.96 -17.17
C ILE A 52 3.08 -11.96 -15.67
N GLU A 53 2.54 -11.00 -14.92
CA GLU A 53 2.72 -10.92 -13.47
C GLU A 53 2.15 -12.15 -12.75
N LEU A 54 0.99 -12.65 -13.20
CA LEU A 54 0.41 -13.89 -12.67
C LEU A 54 1.28 -15.11 -12.99
N ALA A 55 1.75 -15.25 -14.23
CA ALA A 55 2.63 -16.34 -14.63
C ALA A 55 3.95 -16.33 -13.83
N ILE A 56 4.55 -15.16 -13.62
CA ILE A 56 5.73 -15.01 -12.77
C ILE A 56 5.39 -15.38 -11.33
N LYS A 57 4.26 -14.91 -10.80
CA LYS A 57 3.84 -15.23 -9.43
C LYS A 57 3.66 -16.74 -9.23
N GLU A 58 3.11 -17.45 -10.22
CA GLU A 58 2.98 -18.90 -10.22
C GLU A 58 4.34 -19.60 -10.29
N GLN A 59 5.27 -19.11 -11.12
CA GLN A 59 6.64 -19.64 -11.20
C GLN A 59 7.39 -19.50 -9.87
N PHE A 60 7.12 -18.45 -9.10
CA PHE A 60 7.73 -18.17 -7.81
C PHE A 60 6.91 -18.68 -6.61
N ALA A 61 5.88 -19.51 -6.84
CA ALA A 61 4.98 -19.96 -5.77
C ALA A 61 5.75 -20.65 -4.62
N HIS A 62 6.78 -21.42 -4.95
CA HIS A 62 7.61 -22.09 -3.96
C HIS A 62 8.53 -21.12 -3.19
N GLU A 63 9.07 -20.11 -3.86
CA GLU A 63 9.83 -19.04 -3.24
C GLU A 63 8.96 -18.22 -2.30
N PHE A 64 7.69 -17.98 -2.64
CA PHE A 64 6.73 -17.33 -1.74
C PHE A 64 6.48 -18.17 -0.48
N VAL A 65 6.31 -19.48 -0.62
CA VAL A 65 6.19 -20.39 0.53
C VAL A 65 7.43 -20.30 1.41
N LYS A 66 8.64 -20.39 0.83
CA LYS A 66 9.90 -20.21 1.58
C LYS A 66 10.00 -18.85 2.26
N MET A 67 9.55 -17.78 1.62
CA MET A 67 9.52 -16.45 2.21
C MET A 67 8.59 -16.39 3.42
N ASP A 68 7.44 -17.05 3.36
CA ASP A 68 6.49 -17.09 4.46
C ASP A 68 6.99 -17.98 5.61
N ASP A 69 7.61 -19.13 5.29
CA ASP A 69 8.28 -19.98 6.27
C ASP A 69 9.39 -19.20 7.01
N LEU A 70 10.26 -18.51 6.26
CA LEU A 70 11.32 -17.68 6.87
C LEU A 70 10.77 -16.55 7.75
N LYS A 71 9.62 -15.97 7.42
CA LYS A 71 8.99 -14.96 8.29
C LYS A 71 8.49 -15.58 9.59
N ILE A 72 7.92 -16.79 9.52
CA ILE A 72 7.46 -17.52 10.71
C ILE A 72 8.67 -17.85 11.58
N ASP A 73 9.72 -18.43 11.01
CA ASP A 73 10.95 -18.75 11.73
C ASP A 73 11.56 -17.52 12.42
N ILE A 74 11.69 -16.40 11.69
CA ILE A 74 12.20 -15.15 12.25
C ILE A 74 11.32 -14.65 13.40
N ALA A 75 9.99 -14.71 13.25
CA ALA A 75 9.08 -14.26 14.31
C ALA A 75 9.19 -15.14 15.56
N SER A 76 9.29 -16.47 15.39
CA SER A 76 9.48 -17.42 16.48
C SER A 76 10.84 -17.23 17.17
N ASP A 77 11.91 -17.03 16.42
CA ASP A 77 13.23 -16.74 16.97
C ASP A 77 13.25 -15.41 17.73
N GLN A 78 12.55 -14.38 17.24
CA GLN A 78 12.40 -13.11 17.95
C GLN A 78 11.64 -13.26 19.26
N GLU A 79 10.57 -14.06 19.29
CA GLU A 79 9.85 -14.38 20.53
C GLU A 79 10.77 -15.12 21.52
N MET A 80 11.52 -16.10 21.04
CA MET A 80 12.48 -16.85 21.86
C MET A 80 13.60 -15.96 22.42
N ILE A 81 14.15 -15.05 21.61
CA ILE A 81 15.14 -14.06 22.06
C ILE A 81 14.56 -13.21 23.19
N ASN A 82 13.32 -12.74 23.06
CA ASN A 82 12.65 -11.95 24.10
C ASN A 82 12.45 -12.76 25.39
N ASP A 83 12.00 -14.01 25.29
CA ASP A 83 11.80 -14.88 26.45
C ASP A 83 13.11 -15.19 27.19
N ILE A 84 14.17 -15.47 26.45
CA ILE A 84 15.52 -15.70 27.00
C ILE A 84 16.04 -14.42 27.67
N ALA A 85 15.98 -13.28 26.97
CA ALA A 85 16.42 -11.99 27.50
C ALA A 85 15.65 -11.60 28.77
N MET A 86 14.33 -11.81 28.80
CA MET A 86 13.51 -11.57 29.99
C MET A 86 13.90 -12.50 31.14
N THR A 87 14.13 -13.78 30.86
CA THR A 87 14.55 -14.76 31.87
C THR A 87 15.91 -14.41 32.48
N MET A 88 16.89 -14.03 31.65
CA MET A 88 18.21 -13.58 32.10
C MET A 88 18.10 -12.30 32.95
N MET A 89 17.28 -11.33 32.50
CA MET A 89 17.01 -10.12 33.27
C MET A 89 16.37 -10.43 34.63
N MET A 90 15.40 -11.34 34.69
CA MET A 90 14.75 -11.76 35.94
C MET A 90 15.72 -12.46 36.91
N LYS A 91 16.75 -13.13 36.40
CA LYS A 91 17.82 -13.75 37.20
C LYS A 91 18.91 -12.74 37.63
N GLY A 92 18.88 -11.51 37.12
CA GLY A 92 19.91 -10.50 37.35
C GLY A 92 21.18 -10.68 36.50
N GLU A 93 21.10 -11.45 35.42
CA GLU A 93 22.20 -11.64 34.47
C GLU A 93 22.27 -10.45 33.49
N THR A 94 23.47 -10.13 33.01
CA THR A 94 23.65 -9.13 31.95
C THR A 94 23.23 -9.72 30.61
N VAL A 95 22.36 -9.02 29.89
CA VAL A 95 21.90 -9.42 28.56
C VAL A 95 22.64 -8.58 27.54
N SER A 96 23.51 -9.20 26.74
CA SER A 96 24.11 -8.58 25.56
C SER A 96 24.31 -9.64 24.47
N VAL A 97 24.32 -9.20 23.21
CA VAL A 97 24.59 -10.05 22.04
C VAL A 97 25.61 -9.40 21.12
N ASN A 98 26.49 -10.20 20.52
CA ASN A 98 27.51 -9.72 19.58
C ASN A 98 27.15 -10.14 18.16
N ASP A 99 27.40 -9.27 17.18
CA ASP A 99 27.29 -9.63 15.76
C ASP A 99 28.56 -10.32 15.22
N LYS A 100 28.55 -10.63 13.92
CA LYS A 100 29.69 -11.27 13.21
C LYS A 100 30.96 -10.42 13.15
N TYR A 101 30.88 -9.14 13.53
CA TYR A 101 31.97 -8.18 13.52
C TYR A 101 32.33 -7.73 14.94
N GLU A 102 31.91 -8.47 15.96
CA GLU A 102 32.14 -8.19 17.38
C GLU A 102 31.54 -6.86 17.87
N ASN A 103 30.52 -6.33 17.18
CA ASN A 103 29.77 -5.21 17.74
C ASN A 103 28.78 -5.72 18.79
N GLU A 104 28.85 -5.13 19.98
CA GLU A 104 27.97 -5.46 21.10
C GLU A 104 26.64 -4.70 21.02
N TYR A 105 25.55 -5.42 21.25
CA TYR A 105 24.19 -4.90 21.28
C TYR A 105 23.60 -5.12 22.67
N GLU A 106 23.03 -4.06 23.22
CA GLU A 106 22.27 -4.09 24.47
C GLU A 106 20.76 -4.18 24.19
N PRO A 107 19.98 -4.85 25.07
CA PRO A 107 18.54 -4.97 24.90
C PRO A 107 17.83 -3.64 25.13
N ILE A 108 16.88 -3.30 24.26
CA ILE A 108 15.96 -2.18 24.46
C ILE A 108 14.60 -2.73 24.89
N PHE A 109 14.30 -2.64 26.18
CA PHE A 109 12.99 -3.03 26.70
C PHE A 109 11.97 -1.93 26.43
N LYS A 110 10.93 -2.25 25.65
CA LYS A 110 9.82 -1.35 25.37
C LYS A 110 8.50 -1.96 25.79
N VAL A 111 7.78 -1.27 26.66
CA VAL A 111 6.41 -1.63 27.03
C VAL A 111 5.43 -0.87 26.14
N SER A 112 4.55 -1.59 25.46
CA SER A 112 3.47 -1.02 24.66
C SER A 112 2.14 -1.62 25.07
N PHE A 113 1.11 -0.78 25.20
CA PHE A 113 -0.24 -1.21 25.53
C PHE A 113 -1.10 -1.25 24.27
N LYS A 114 -1.84 -2.35 24.06
CA LYS A 114 -2.94 -2.36 23.09
C LYS A 114 -4.27 -2.17 23.83
N LYS A 115 -5.22 -1.51 23.17
CA LYS A 115 -6.58 -1.40 23.67
C LYS A 115 -7.21 -2.79 23.72
N VAL A 116 -7.79 -3.13 24.86
CA VAL A 116 -8.68 -4.30 24.96
C VAL A 116 -9.98 -3.88 24.28
N SER A 117 -10.12 -4.23 23.01
CA SER A 117 -11.33 -4.09 22.20
C SER A 117 -11.45 -5.30 21.31
#